data_AF-A0A9D4RIP6-F1
#
_entry.id   AF-A0A9D4RIP6-F1
#
_cell.length_a   1.000
_cell.length_b   1.000
_cell.length_c   1.000
_cell.angle_alpha   90.00
_cell.angle_beta   90.00
_cell.angle_gamma   90.00
#
_symmetry.space_group_name_H-M   'P 1'
#
loop_
_entity.id
_entity.type
_entity.pdbx_description
1 polymer ?
#
loop_
_entity_poly.entity_id
_entity_poly.type
_entity_poly.pdbx_seq_one_letter_code
_entity_poly.pdbx_strand_id
1 'polypeptide(L)'
;MDAVRLVVIGALVQQQNQNLLRLQQAVDRRRRESRRRDRVVWVRQCLMRRPELGLHHKLIVELRNEDPRAFHHFMRMPPAMFDDVVQRLAPPIDQTRHQLPTKPGTWSQSCNHPTAPGLW
;
A
#
# COMPACT_ATOMS: atom_id res chain seq x y z
N MET A 1 29.53 -50.62 -33.73
CA MET A 1 29.32 -49.52 -32.75
C MET A 1 30.08 -48.34 -33.31
N ASP A 2 29.38 -47.54 -34.11
CA ASP A 2 30.01 -46.81 -35.20
C ASP A 2 30.41 -45.42 -34.70
N ALA A 3 31.69 -45.06 -34.86
CA ALA A 3 32.27 -43.81 -34.37
C ALA A 3 31.44 -42.56 -34.74
N VAL A 4 30.77 -42.61 -35.91
CA VAL A 4 29.87 -41.56 -36.40
C VAL A 4 28.68 -41.33 -35.45
N ARG A 5 28.07 -42.38 -34.90
CA ARG A 5 26.95 -42.26 -33.96
C ARG A 5 27.36 -41.59 -32.66
N LEU A 6 28.54 -41.91 -32.14
CA LEU A 6 29.09 -41.30 -30.93
C LEU A 6 29.38 -39.81 -31.14
N VAL A 7 29.91 -39.43 -32.31
CA VAL A 7 30.14 -38.02 -32.67
C VAL A 7 28.83 -37.24 -32.76
N VAL A 8 27.80 -37.81 -33.39
CA VAL A 8 26.47 -37.18 -33.50
C VAL A 8 25.82 -37.02 -32.13
N ILE A 9 25.88 -38.03 -31.26
CA ILE A 9 25.38 -37.96 -29.89
C ILE A 9 26.15 -36.90 -29.09
N GLY A 10 27.48 -36.88 -29.19
CA GLY A 10 28.32 -35.86 -28.54
C GLY A 10 27.98 -34.43 -28.98
N ALA A 11 27.80 -34.22 -30.28
CA ALA A 11 27.40 -32.93 -30.84
C ALA A 11 26.01 -32.50 -30.36
N LEU A 12 25.05 -33.43 -30.27
CA LEU A 12 23.70 -33.15 -29.79
C LEU A 12 23.71 -32.74 -28.31
N VAL A 13 24.44 -33.47 -27.47
CA VAL A 13 24.59 -33.15 -26.04
C VAL A 13 25.27 -31.79 -25.86
N GLN A 14 26.32 -31.52 -26.64
CA GLN A 14 27.00 -30.21 -26.62
C GLN A 14 26.05 -29.07 -27.01
N GLN A 15 25.21 -29.28 -28.02
CA GLN A 15 24.20 -28.31 -28.44
C GLN A 15 23.14 -28.08 -27.36
N GLN A 16 22.68 -29.14 -26.69
CA GLN A 16 21.75 -29.05 -25.57
C GLN A 16 22.33 -28.24 -24.41
N ASN A 17 23.60 -28.48 -24.05
CA ASN A 17 24.30 -27.73 -23.00
C ASN A 17 24.45 -26.25 -23.35
N GLN A 18 24.75 -25.92 -24.61
CA GLN A 18 24.80 -24.52 -25.07
C GLN A 18 23.45 -23.83 -24.95
N ASN A 19 22.36 -24.51 -25.30
CA ASN A 19 21.01 -23.97 -25.17
C ASN A 19 20.62 -23.73 -23.71
N LEU A 20 20.95 -24.68 -22.82
CA LEU A 20 20.73 -24.52 -21.38
C LEU A 20 21.49 -23.32 -20.81
N LEU A 21 22.76 -23.14 -21.19
CA LEU A 21 23.56 -22.00 -20.75
C LEU A 21 22.96 -20.66 -21.21
N ARG A 22 22.49 -20.59 -22.46
CA ARG A 22 21.81 -19.40 -23.01
C ARG A 22 20.54 -19.06 -22.23
N LEU A 23 19.72 -20.07 -21.93
CA LEU A 23 18.49 -19.89 -21.14
C LEU A 23 18.81 -19.39 -19.73
N GLN A 24 19.82 -19.97 -19.08
CA GLN A 24 20.24 -19.56 -17.74
C GLN A 24 20.73 -18.09 -17.74
N GLN A 25 21.54 -17.70 -18.73
CA GLN A 25 21.97 -16.30 -18.89
C GLN A 25 20.79 -15.34 -19.11
N ALA A 26 19.79 -15.73 -19.89
CA ALA A 26 18.60 -14.92 -20.13
C ALA A 26 17.76 -14.73 -18.85
N VAL A 27 17.57 -15.81 -18.07
CA VAL A 27 16.88 -15.77 -16.77
C VAL A 27 17.64 -14.88 -15.79
N ASP A 28 18.96 -15.06 -15.68
CA ASP A 28 19.81 -14.25 -14.80
C ASP A 28 19.78 -12.77 -15.18
N ARG A 29 19.82 -12.47 -16.48
CA ARG A 29 19.69 -11.09 -16.98
C ARG A 29 18.35 -10.49 -16.56
N ARG A 30 17.24 -11.21 -16.80
CA ARG A 30 15.89 -10.75 -16.43
C ARG A 30 15.77 -10.51 -14.92
N ARG A 31 16.36 -11.38 -14.10
CA ARG A 31 16.38 -11.25 -12.64
C ARG A 31 17.19 -10.04 -12.17
N ARG A 32 18.34 -9.77 -12.80
CA ARG A 32 19.15 -8.56 -12.52
C ARG A 32 18.41 -7.29 -12.91
N GLU A 33 17.74 -7.28 -14.07
CA GLU A 33 16.95 -6.14 -14.55
C GLU A 33 15.76 -5.85 -13.62
N SER A 34 15.02 -6.88 -13.18
CA SER A 34 13.95 -6.73 -12.18
C SER A 34 14.48 -6.11 -10.88
N ARG A 35 15.56 -6.67 -10.32
CA ARG A 35 16.18 -6.16 -9.09
C ARG A 35 16.71 -4.73 -9.24
N ARG A 36 17.17 -4.34 -10.43
CA ARG A 36 17.56 -2.95 -10.71
C ARG A 36 16.35 -2.03 -10.74
N ARG A 37 15.25 -2.43 -11.40
CA ARG A 37 13.99 -1.66 -11.41
C ARG A 37 13.46 -1.47 -9.99
N ASP A 38 13.48 -2.51 -9.16
CA ASP A 38 13.04 -2.44 -7.75
C ASP A 38 13.87 -1.43 -6.93
N ARG A 39 15.13 -1.17 -7.29
CA ARG A 39 16.02 -0.20 -6.61
C ARG A 39 15.93 1.22 -7.15
N VAL A 40 15.35 1.43 -8.34
CA VAL A 40 15.27 2.74 -9.01
C VAL A 40 13.94 3.44 -8.71
N VAL A 41 12.94 2.69 -8.25
CA VAL A 41 11.62 3.23 -7.95
C VAL A 41 11.61 3.83 -6.54
N TRP A 42 11.76 5.16 -6.45
CA TRP A 42 11.63 5.93 -5.19
C TRP A 42 10.21 5.88 -4.61
N VAL A 43 9.21 5.61 -5.46
CA VAL A 43 7.79 5.60 -5.12
C VAL A 43 7.19 4.24 -5.41
N ARG A 44 6.86 3.46 -4.36
CA ARG A 44 6.28 2.11 -4.46
C ARG A 44 5.12 2.05 -5.47
N GLN A 45 5.01 0.96 -6.24
CA GLN A 45 3.99 0.82 -7.29
C GLN A 45 2.55 1.02 -6.79
N CYS A 46 2.24 0.59 -5.56
CA CYS A 46 0.94 0.85 -4.92
C CYS A 46 0.64 2.36 -4.73
N LEU A 47 1.67 3.20 -4.62
CA LEU A 47 1.54 4.66 -4.57
C LEU A 47 1.40 5.28 -5.96
N MET A 48 1.81 4.59 -7.03
CA MET A 48 1.65 5.09 -8.41
C MET A 48 0.22 4.94 -8.93
N ARG A 49 -0.59 4.05 -8.33
CA ARG A 49 -2.04 3.88 -8.64
C ARG A 49 -2.95 4.95 -7.99
N ARG A 50 -2.37 5.88 -7.22
CA ARG A 50 -3.07 6.96 -6.48
C ARG A 50 -3.99 7.89 -7.30
N PRO A 51 -3.70 8.22 -8.57
CA PRO A 51 -4.52 9.20 -9.30
C PRO A 51 -5.95 8.70 -9.60
N GLU A 52 -6.18 7.39 -9.60
CA GLU A 52 -7.43 6.83 -10.10
C GLU A 52 -8.55 6.78 -9.06
N LEU A 53 -8.22 6.60 -7.77
CA LEU A 53 -9.18 6.54 -6.66
C LEU A 53 -8.56 7.17 -5.41
N GLY A 54 -9.33 8.01 -4.72
CA GLY A 54 -8.87 8.83 -3.59
C GLY A 54 -8.01 8.08 -2.56
N LEU A 55 -7.08 8.84 -1.98
CA LEU A 55 -5.90 8.42 -1.21
C LEU A 55 -6.09 7.25 -0.21
N HIS A 56 -7.29 7.08 0.37
CA HIS A 56 -7.53 6.15 1.49
C HIS A 56 -8.16 4.82 1.11
N HIS A 57 -9.09 4.78 0.14
CA HIS A 57 -9.94 3.61 -0.04
C HIS A 57 -9.20 2.42 -0.69
N LYS A 58 -8.42 2.67 -1.74
CA LYS A 58 -7.60 1.63 -2.38
C LYS A 58 -6.27 1.38 -1.66
N LEU A 59 -5.62 2.43 -1.18
CA LEU A 59 -4.25 2.34 -0.66
C LEU A 59 -4.16 1.43 0.57
N ILE A 60 -5.10 1.52 1.50
CA ILE A 60 -5.11 0.71 2.72
C ILE A 60 -5.31 -0.77 2.39
N VAL A 61 -6.18 -1.08 1.43
CA VAL A 61 -6.46 -2.45 0.97
C VAL A 61 -5.27 -3.03 0.20
N GLU A 62 -4.66 -2.25 -0.70
CA GLU A 62 -3.46 -2.66 -1.43
C GLU A 62 -2.27 -2.88 -0.50
N LEU A 63 -2.06 -1.99 0.48
CA LEU A 63 -0.99 -2.14 1.47
C LEU A 63 -1.20 -3.36 2.38
N ARG A 64 -2.45 -3.67 2.74
CA ARG A 64 -2.76 -4.89 3.53
C ARG A 64 -2.39 -6.16 2.77
N ASN A 65 -2.68 -6.22 1.48
CA ASN A 65 -2.53 -7.41 0.67
C ASN A 65 -1.09 -7.60 0.12
N GLU A 66 -0.41 -6.51 -0.25
CA GLU A 66 0.90 -6.57 -0.91
C GLU A 66 2.08 -6.44 0.08
N ASP A 67 1.99 -5.57 1.11
CA ASP A 67 3.09 -5.34 2.05
C ASP A 67 2.63 -4.90 3.46
N PRO A 68 2.49 -5.85 4.39
CA PRO A 68 2.12 -5.58 5.79
C PRO A 68 3.10 -4.65 6.53
N ARG A 69 4.38 -4.60 6.13
CA ARG A 69 5.36 -3.69 6.76
C ARG A 69 5.11 -2.25 6.32
N ALA A 70 4.81 -2.04 5.05
CA ALA A 70 4.44 -0.72 4.54
C ALA A 70 3.11 -0.24 5.14
N PHE A 71 2.16 -1.15 5.35
CA PHE A 71 0.94 -0.87 6.10
C PHE A 71 1.25 -0.35 7.51
N HIS A 72 2.12 -1.04 8.26
CA HIS A 72 2.51 -0.61 9.59
C HIS A 72 3.19 0.77 9.59
N HIS A 73 4.05 1.07 8.62
CA HIS A 73 4.67 2.40 8.53
C HIS A 73 3.65 3.50 8.18
N PHE A 74 2.67 3.20 7.33
CA PHE A 74 1.64 4.16 6.92
C PHE A 74 0.62 4.43 8.02
N MET A 75 0.07 3.37 8.62
CA MET A 75 -0.96 3.46 9.65
C MET A 75 -0.40 3.61 11.07
N ARG A 76 0.92 3.42 11.25
CA ARG A 76 1.61 3.31 12.55
C ARG A 76 1.02 2.23 13.46
N MET A 77 0.33 1.26 12.88
CA MET A 77 -0.32 0.15 13.57
C MET A 77 -0.41 -1.08 12.67
N PRO A 78 -0.38 -2.29 13.22
CA PRO A 78 -0.57 -3.51 12.45
C PRO A 78 -2.03 -3.66 11.97
N PRO A 79 -2.29 -4.45 10.91
CA PRO A 79 -3.62 -4.60 10.34
C PRO A 79 -4.69 -5.03 11.34
N ALA A 80 -4.37 -5.98 12.23
CA ALA A 80 -5.29 -6.47 13.26
C ALA A 80 -5.77 -5.37 14.21
N MET A 81 -4.85 -4.49 14.65
CA MET A 81 -5.21 -3.38 15.52
C MET A 81 -6.10 -2.35 14.80
N PHE A 82 -5.94 -2.19 13.48
CA PHE A 82 -6.86 -1.36 12.70
C PHE A 82 -8.25 -1.98 12.62
N ASP A 83 -8.36 -3.29 12.43
CA ASP A 83 -9.66 -3.97 12.39
C ASP A 83 -10.40 -3.83 13.71
N ASP A 84 -9.69 -3.95 14.84
CA ASP A 84 -10.26 -3.71 16.17
C ASP A 84 -10.77 -2.27 16.34
N VAL A 85 -10.02 -1.28 15.84
CA VAL A 85 -10.42 0.13 15.89
C VAL A 85 -11.63 0.37 14.99
N VAL A 86 -11.64 -0.18 13.77
CA VAL A 86 -12.78 -0.08 12.86
C VAL A 86 -14.01 -0.72 13.49
N GLN A 87 -13.90 -1.91 14.08
CA GLN A 87 -15.02 -2.59 14.71
C GLN A 87 -15.57 -1.81 15.92
N ARG A 88 -14.70 -1.12 16.67
CA ARG A 88 -15.10 -0.24 17.78
C ARG A 88 -15.72 1.08 17.33
N LEU A 89 -15.33 1.58 16.16
CA LEU A 89 -15.87 2.81 15.54
C LEU A 89 -17.06 2.54 14.62
N ALA A 90 -17.27 1.29 14.20
CA ALA A 90 -18.38 0.83 13.38
C ALA A 90 -19.75 0.65 14.06
N PRO A 91 -19.95 0.73 15.41
CA PRO A 91 -21.28 1.01 15.94
C PRO A 91 -21.84 2.24 15.21
N PRO A 92 -23.16 2.38 15.04
CA PRO A 92 -23.71 3.36 14.13
C PRO A 92 -23.11 4.71 14.44
N ILE A 93 -22.24 5.15 13.53
CA ILE A 93 -21.85 6.54 13.38
C ILE A 93 -23.15 7.18 12.96
N ASP A 94 -23.97 7.48 13.97
CA ASP A 94 -25.28 8.04 13.79
C ASP A 94 -25.06 9.35 13.05
N GLN A 95 -25.64 9.42 11.86
CA GLN A 95 -25.43 10.42 10.83
C GLN A 95 -25.76 11.84 11.34
N THR A 96 -26.32 11.93 12.55
CA THR A 96 -26.64 13.09 13.38
C THR A 96 -25.43 13.79 14.00
N ARG A 97 -24.33 13.10 14.34
CA ARG A 97 -23.24 13.75 15.13
C ARG A 97 -22.26 14.58 14.28
N HIS A 98 -22.13 14.26 13.00
CA HIS A 98 -21.26 14.99 12.06
C HIS A 98 -21.99 16.08 11.26
N GLN A 99 -23.30 16.19 11.44
CA GLN A 99 -24.12 17.29 10.95
C GLN A 99 -24.56 18.18 12.10
N LEU A 100 -23.60 18.71 12.88
CA LEU A 100 -23.90 20.00 13.51
C LEU A 100 -24.11 20.99 12.35
N PRO A 101 -25.26 21.70 12.28
CA PRO A 101 -25.37 22.79 11.35
C PRO A 101 -24.29 23.78 11.75
N THR A 102 -23.26 23.93 10.91
CA THR A 102 -22.40 25.10 10.94
C THR A 102 -23.27 26.29 10.55
N LYS A 103 -24.12 26.74 11.49
CA LYS A 103 -24.78 28.03 11.38
C LYS A 103 -23.66 29.07 11.41
N PRO A 104 -23.46 29.86 10.34
CA PRO A 104 -22.50 30.94 10.39
C PRO A 104 -23.05 32.01 11.33
N GLY A 105 -22.36 32.22 12.44
CA GLY A 105 -22.47 33.42 13.27
C GLY A 105 -23.80 33.64 14.01
N THR A 106 -23.87 33.18 15.26
CA THR A 106 -24.64 33.87 16.30
C THR A 106 -23.90 33.77 17.63
N TRP A 107 -22.80 34.51 17.75
CA TRP A 107 -22.34 34.98 19.07
C TRP A 107 -23.25 36.13 19.46
N SER A 108 -24.44 35.83 19.95
CA SER A 108 -25.31 36.85 20.54
C SER A 108 -25.84 36.33 21.86
N GLN A 109 -25.34 36.98 22.91
CA GLN A 109 -26.02 37.19 24.18
C GLN A 109 -26.14 35.97 25.12
N SER A 110 -25.07 35.77 25.89
CA SER A 110 -25.22 35.32 27.28
C SER A 110 -24.10 35.93 28.13
N CYS A 111 -24.17 37.24 28.34
CA CYS A 111 -23.51 37.91 29.45
C CYS A 111 -24.61 38.61 30.25
N ASN A 112 -25.47 37.83 30.91
CA ASN A 112 -26.30 38.36 31.98
C ASN A 112 -25.41 38.52 33.21
N HIS A 113 -24.89 39.73 33.40
CA HIS A 113 -24.31 40.17 34.66
C HIS A 113 -25.47 40.52 35.59
N PRO A 114 -25.61 39.91 36.78
CA PRO A 114 -26.59 40.38 37.75
C PRO A 114 -26.09 41.71 38.33
N THR A 115 -26.77 42.80 38.01
CA THR A 115 -26.62 44.08 38.69
C THR A 115 -27.06 43.90 40.15
N ALA A 116 -26.11 43.88 41.07
CA ALA A 116 -26.41 44.04 42.50
C ALA A 116 -26.77 45.51 42.75
N PRO A 117 -27.86 45.81 43.48
CA PRO A 117 -28.22 47.17 43.84
C PRO A 117 -27.25 47.69 44.90
N GLY A 118 -26.92 48.97 44.82
CA GLY A 118 -25.95 49.61 45.70
C GLY A 118 -26.32 49.55 47.18
N LEU A 119 -25.30 49.75 48.02
CA LEU A 119 -25.38 50.34 49.35
C LEU A 119 -23.93 50.49 49.89
N TRP A 120 -23.60 51.75 50.25
CA TRP A 120 -22.41 52.29 50.93
C TRP A 120 -21.14 52.53 50.11
#